data_AF-A0A3D5EZX3-F1
#
_entry.id   AF-A0A3D5EZX3-F1
#
_cell.length_a   1.000
_cell.length_b   1.000
_cell.length_c   1.000
_cell.angle_alpha   90.00
_cell.angle_beta   90.00
_cell.angle_gamma   90.00
#
_symmetry.space_group_name_H-M   'P 1'
#
loop_
_entity.id
_entity.type
_entity.pdbx_description
1 polymer ?
#
loop_
_entity_poly.entity_id
_entity_poly.type
_entity_poly.pdbx_seq_one_letter_code
_entity_poly.pdbx_strand_id
1 'polypeptide(L)'
;MIDALFELFAVFYQRGNLASAEQVALKIMQAVPDAAVALQFLGLVLYRTGRRDDARQAFAAADGVARALRSAPPAERRLRASLQCLRAARRSGSVLAVAWYDLGLVQFRLRRYPQAISALQVAVAAQPEVSAAARRA
;
A
#
# COMPACT_ATOMS: atom_id res chain seq x y z
N MET A 1 8.02 -3.31 -15.10
CA MET A 1 8.50 -1.92 -14.84
C MET A 1 7.87 -1.32 -13.59
N ILE A 2 6.57 -1.55 -13.32
CA ILE A 2 5.89 -1.07 -12.11
C ILE A 2 6.38 -1.75 -10.82
N ASP A 3 6.71 -3.04 -10.85
CA ASP A 3 7.24 -3.76 -9.68
C ASP A 3 8.48 -3.10 -9.07
N ALA A 4 9.35 -2.53 -9.92
CA ALA A 4 10.55 -1.82 -9.46
C ALA A 4 10.22 -0.52 -8.72
N LEU A 5 9.12 0.15 -9.07
CA LEU A 5 8.65 1.33 -8.33
C LEU A 5 8.13 0.95 -6.94
N PHE A 6 7.45 -0.20 -6.81
CA PHE A 6 7.00 -0.69 -5.51
C PHE A 6 8.16 -1.09 -4.61
N GLU A 7 9.15 -1.80 -5.13
CA GLU A 7 10.37 -2.13 -4.37
C GLU A 7 11.14 -0.85 -3.99
N LEU A 8 11.26 0.11 -4.91
CA LEU A 8 11.92 1.38 -4.64
C LEU A 8 11.19 2.18 -3.54
N PHE A 9 9.85 2.20 -3.58
CA PHE A 9 9.03 2.80 -2.51
C PHE A 9 9.33 2.11 -1.18
N ALA A 10 9.31 0.79 -1.14
CA ALA A 10 9.53 0.01 0.07
C ALA A 10 10.92 0.28 0.67
N VAL A 11 11.97 0.37 -0.17
CA VAL A 11 13.33 0.68 0.27
C VAL A 11 13.41 2.09 0.86
N PHE A 12 12.85 3.10 0.19
CA PHE A 12 12.85 4.47 0.74
C PHE A 12 12.04 4.58 2.03
N TYR A 13 10.90 3.88 2.10
CA TYR A 13 10.04 3.83 3.28
C TYR A 13 10.76 3.19 4.47
N GLN A 14 11.39 2.02 4.29
CA GLN A 14 12.15 1.37 5.36
C GLN A 14 13.37 2.19 5.81
N ARG A 15 14.03 2.89 4.89
CA ARG A 15 15.15 3.79 5.23
C ARG A 15 14.69 5.07 5.93
N GLY A 16 13.40 5.30 6.11
CA GLY A 16 12.84 6.51 6.70
C GLY A 16 12.93 7.74 5.79
N ASN A 17 13.34 7.59 4.53
CA ASN A 17 13.35 8.67 3.57
C ASN A 17 11.94 8.86 2.99
N LEU A 18 11.08 9.49 3.80
CA LEU A 18 9.67 9.70 3.50
C LEU A 18 9.46 10.64 2.30
N ALA A 19 10.35 11.61 2.08
CA ALA A 19 10.28 12.52 0.94
C ALA A 19 10.47 11.78 -0.40
N SER A 20 11.48 10.90 -0.48
CA SER A 20 11.67 10.06 -1.67
C SER A 20 10.55 9.01 -1.80
N ALA A 21 10.06 8.45 -0.70
CA ALA A 21 8.91 7.54 -0.73
C ALA A 21 7.65 8.23 -1.29
N GLU A 22 7.38 9.48 -0.90
CA GLU A 22 6.28 10.29 -1.45
C GLU A 22 6.41 10.48 -2.96
N GLN A 23 7.60 10.87 -3.44
CA GLN A 23 7.84 11.03 -4.87
C GLN A 23 7.64 9.73 -5.66
N VAL A 24 8.05 8.59 -5.09
CA VAL A 24 7.85 7.29 -5.72
C VAL A 24 6.37 6.92 -5.72
N ALA A 25 5.62 7.17 -4.65
CA ALA A 25 4.17 6.97 -4.61
C ALA A 25 3.44 7.79 -5.69
N LEU A 26 3.85 9.04 -5.91
CA LEU A 26 3.32 9.88 -7.00
C LEU A 26 3.67 9.33 -8.37
N LYS A 27 4.89 8.82 -8.58
CA LYS A 27 5.27 8.15 -9.82
C LYS A 27 4.46 6.87 -10.07
N ILE A 28 4.17 6.10 -9.02
CA ILE A 28 3.28 4.93 -9.11
C ILE A 28 1.88 5.37 -9.53
N MET A 29 1.36 6.46 -8.96
CA MET A 29 0.05 7.03 -9.32
C MET A 29 -0.01 7.51 -10.77
N GLN A 30 1.07 8.11 -11.29
CA GLN A 30 1.15 8.56 -12.69
C GLN A 30 1.32 7.38 -13.67
N ALA A 31 2.15 6.40 -13.33
CA ALA A 31 2.37 5.22 -14.15
C ALA A 31 1.15 4.29 -14.16
N VAL A 32 0.35 4.34 -13.09
CA VAL A 32 -0.85 3.52 -12.90
C VAL A 32 -1.99 4.42 -12.42
N PRO A 33 -2.79 4.95 -13.36
CA PRO A 33 -3.94 5.82 -13.05
C PRO A 33 -4.98 5.16 -12.12
N ASP A 34 -4.95 3.82 -12.05
CA ASP A 34 -5.94 3.00 -11.37
C ASP A 34 -5.42 2.34 -10.08
N ALA A 35 -4.39 2.93 -9.47
CA ALA A 35 -3.77 2.38 -8.27
C ALA A 35 -4.36 2.99 -7.01
N ALA A 36 -5.48 2.46 -6.52
CA ALA A 36 -5.92 2.67 -5.13
C ALA A 36 -4.76 2.41 -4.13
N VAL A 37 -3.84 1.51 -4.49
CA VAL A 37 -2.61 1.23 -3.74
C VAL A 37 -1.65 2.43 -3.67
N ALA A 38 -1.51 3.22 -4.75
CA ALA A 38 -0.64 4.40 -4.74
C ALA A 38 -1.16 5.45 -3.75
N LEU A 39 -2.48 5.66 -3.71
CA LEU A 39 -3.13 6.54 -2.74
C LEU A 39 -2.99 6.02 -1.31
N GLN A 40 -3.02 4.70 -1.10
CA GLN A 40 -2.74 4.09 0.21
C GLN A 40 -1.29 4.32 0.66
N PHE A 41 -0.31 4.16 -0.24
CA PHE A 41 1.09 4.43 0.08
C PHE A 41 1.36 5.91 0.33
N LEU A 42 0.74 6.80 -0.45
CA LEU A 42 0.79 8.22 -0.19
C LEU A 42 0.19 8.55 1.19
N GLY A 43 -0.98 8.00 1.52
CA GLY A 43 -1.61 8.16 2.83
C GLY A 43 -0.73 7.65 3.98
N LEU A 44 -0.03 6.54 3.78
CA LEU A 44 0.92 6.01 4.76
C LEU A 44 2.10 6.96 5.00
N VAL A 45 2.69 7.50 3.93
CA VAL A 45 3.79 8.45 4.02
C VAL A 45 3.33 9.75 4.68
N LEU A 46 2.18 10.29 4.27
CA LEU A 46 1.57 11.49 4.86
C LEU A 46 1.30 11.31 6.36
N TYR A 47 0.84 10.13 6.77
CA TYR A 47 0.64 9.83 8.18
C TYR A 47 1.96 9.85 8.96
N ARG A 48 3.03 9.30 8.38
CA ARG A 48 4.38 9.27 8.97
C ARG A 48 5.03 10.64 9.02
N THR A 49 4.73 11.54 8.07
CA THR A 49 5.22 12.93 8.06
C THR A 49 4.40 13.88 8.94
N GLY A 50 3.39 13.36 9.67
CA GLY A 50 2.55 14.15 10.58
C GLY A 50 1.34 14.82 9.92
N ARG A 51 1.20 14.72 8.59
CA ARG A 51 0.09 15.26 7.79
C ARG A 51 -1.15 14.35 7.87
N ARG A 52 -1.70 14.21 9.08
CA ARG A 52 -2.76 13.23 9.39
C ARG A 52 -4.06 13.48 8.63
N ASP A 53 -4.45 14.73 8.40
CA ASP A 53 -5.68 15.04 7.68
C ASP A 53 -5.55 14.73 6.19
N ASP A 54 -4.42 15.07 5.58
CA ASP A 54 -4.11 14.69 4.19
C ASP A 54 -4.06 13.16 4.04
N ALA A 55 -3.50 12.46 5.04
CA ALA A 55 -3.50 11.00 5.06
C ALA A 55 -4.93 10.41 5.05
N ARG A 56 -5.84 10.97 5.86
CA ARG A 56 -7.25 10.54 5.87
C ARG A 56 -7.94 10.78 4.53
N GLN A 57 -7.67 11.92 3.90
CA GLN A 57 -8.20 12.26 2.58
C GLN A 57 -7.67 11.29 1.52
N ALA A 58 -6.36 11.02 1.51
CA ALA A 58 -5.74 10.06 0.61
C ALA A 58 -6.33 8.66 0.77
N PHE A 59 -6.53 8.20 2.00
CA PHE A 59 -7.18 6.91 2.24
C PHE A 59 -8.66 6.91 1.82
N ALA A 60 -9.39 8.01 2.00
CA ALA A 60 -10.79 8.10 1.55
C ALA A 60 -10.88 8.09 0.02
N ALA A 61 -9.97 8.78 -0.67
CA ALA A 61 -9.85 8.75 -2.12
C ALA A 61 -9.53 7.32 -2.62
N ALA A 62 -8.61 6.62 -1.95
CA ALA A 62 -8.29 5.23 -2.27
C ALA A 62 -9.53 4.31 -2.17
N ASP A 63 -10.33 4.48 -1.12
CA ASP A 63 -11.58 3.74 -0.94
C ASP A 63 -12.61 4.08 -2.04
N GLY A 64 -12.70 5.35 -2.43
CA GLY A 64 -13.54 5.83 -3.53
C GLY A 64 -13.18 5.17 -4.86
N VAL A 65 -11.89 5.15 -5.21
CA VAL A 65 -11.37 4.47 -6.41
C VAL A 65 -11.66 2.97 -6.34
N ALA A 66 -11.38 2.32 -5.21
CA ALA A 66 -11.64 0.89 -5.05
C ALA A 66 -13.14 0.53 -5.17
N ARG A 67 -14.03 1.41 -4.70
CA ARG A 67 -15.49 1.25 -4.84
C ARG A 67 -15.93 1.47 -6.27
N ALA A 68 -15.44 2.52 -6.92
CA ALA A 68 -15.73 2.83 -8.32
C ALA A 68 -15.33 1.66 -9.24
N LEU A 69 -14.16 1.07 -9.01
CA LEU A 69 -13.70 -0.12 -9.73
C LEU A 69 -14.57 -1.34 -9.50
N ARG A 70 -15.11 -1.51 -8.29
CA ARG A 70 -16.00 -2.63 -7.97
C ARG A 70 -17.34 -2.53 -8.69
N SER A 71 -17.85 -1.31 -8.86
CA SER A 71 -19.07 -1.02 -9.62
C SER A 71 -18.86 -0.94 -11.14
N ALA A 72 -17.62 -0.79 -11.59
CA ALA A 72 -17.29 -0.70 -13.01
C ALA A 72 -17.50 -2.04 -13.74
N PRO A 73 -17.87 -2.01 -15.03
CA PRO A 73 -18.08 -3.20 -15.84
C PRO A 73 -16.84 -4.10 -15.88
N PRO A 74 -16.99 -5.43 -16.04
CA PRO A 74 -15.88 -6.40 -15.96
C PRO A 74 -14.71 -6.13 -16.92
N ALA A 75 -14.96 -5.42 -18.01
CA ALA A 75 -13.95 -5.01 -19.00
C ALA A 75 -13.00 -3.92 -18.45
N GLU A 76 -13.51 -2.96 -17.68
CA GLU A 76 -12.71 -1.95 -16.97
C GLU A 76 -12.15 -2.50 -15.67
N ARG A 77 -12.92 -3.33 -14.95
CA ARG A 77 -12.45 -4.07 -13.76
C ARG A 77 -11.27 -5.01 -14.07
N ARG A 78 -11.07 -5.36 -15.34
CA ARG A 78 -9.93 -6.13 -15.86
C ARG A 78 -8.67 -5.31 -16.06
N LEU A 79 -8.64 -4.00 -15.76
CA LEU A 79 -7.43 -3.18 -15.73
C LEU A 79 -6.47 -3.64 -14.61
N ARG A 80 -5.80 -4.76 -14.92
CA ARG A 80 -4.41 -5.21 -14.76
C ARG A 80 -3.55 -4.74 -13.58
N ALA A 81 -3.81 -3.60 -12.95
CA ALA A 81 -2.95 -2.98 -11.94
C ALA A 81 -3.05 -3.61 -10.54
N SER A 82 -4.27 -3.78 -10.01
CA SER A 82 -4.47 -4.28 -8.64
C SER A 82 -4.00 -5.74 -8.48
N LEU A 83 -4.22 -6.59 -9.50
CA LEU A 83 -3.75 -7.97 -9.52
C LEU A 83 -2.23 -8.09 -9.72
N GLN A 84 -1.60 -7.22 -10.53
CA GLN A 84 -0.14 -7.21 -10.65
C GLN A 84 0.52 -6.70 -9.36
N CYS A 85 -0.07 -5.69 -8.71
CA CYS A 85 0.42 -5.16 -7.45
C CYS A 85 0.31 -6.17 -6.29
N LEU A 86 -0.82 -6.90 -6.21
CA LEU A 86 -0.99 -8.02 -5.27
C LEU A 86 -0.04 -9.17 -5.58
N ARG A 87 0.28 -9.43 -6.86
CA ARG A 87 1.28 -10.42 -7.26
C ARG A 87 2.71 -9.99 -6.92
N ALA A 88 3.05 -8.72 -7.06
CA ALA A 88 4.35 -8.17 -6.68
C ALA A 88 4.54 -8.20 -5.16
N ALA A 89 3.52 -7.78 -4.40
CA ALA A 89 3.52 -7.86 -2.93
C ALA A 89 3.61 -9.30 -2.42
N ARG A 90 3.01 -10.27 -3.12
CA ARG A 90 3.06 -11.70 -2.79
C ARG A 90 4.36 -12.41 -3.22
N ARG A 91 5.33 -11.71 -3.83
CA ARG A 91 6.65 -12.32 -4.04
C ARG A 91 7.35 -12.44 -2.69
N SER A 92 7.70 -13.67 -2.33
CA SER A 92 8.43 -13.98 -1.09
C SER A 92 9.65 -13.08 -0.92
N GLY A 93 9.79 -12.47 0.26
CA GLY A 93 10.93 -11.63 0.64
C GLY A 93 10.82 -10.15 0.28
N SER A 94 9.66 -9.70 -0.22
CA SER A 94 9.48 -8.29 -0.59
C SER A 94 9.48 -7.37 0.65
N VAL A 95 10.37 -6.38 0.61
CA VAL A 95 10.48 -5.24 1.55
C VAL A 95 9.13 -4.52 1.69
N LEU A 96 8.27 -4.64 0.69
CA LEU A 96 6.92 -4.10 0.63
C LEU A 96 5.99 -4.66 1.71
N ALA A 97 6.24 -5.89 2.22
CA ALA A 97 5.45 -6.50 3.28
C ALA A 97 5.41 -5.63 4.55
N VAL A 98 6.52 -4.97 4.89
CA VAL A 98 6.62 -4.05 6.03
C VAL A 98 5.75 -2.82 5.81
N ALA A 99 5.74 -2.26 4.60
CA ALA A 99 4.88 -1.12 4.27
C ALA A 99 3.39 -1.48 4.35
N TRP A 100 3.00 -2.70 3.94
CA TRP A 100 1.64 -3.20 4.07
C TRP A 100 1.24 -3.45 5.54
N TYR A 101 2.17 -3.93 6.36
CA TYR A 101 1.95 -4.10 7.79
C TYR A 101 1.72 -2.74 8.48
N ASP A 102 2.60 -1.77 8.24
CA ASP A 102 2.47 -0.41 8.77
C ASP A 102 1.18 0.26 8.28
N LEU A 103 0.80 0.04 7.01
CA LEU A 103 -0.47 0.48 6.48
C LEU A 103 -1.64 -0.11 7.26
N GLY A 104 -1.61 -1.41 7.53
CA GLY A 104 -2.62 -2.09 8.36
C GLY A 104 -2.75 -1.47 9.75
N LEU A 105 -1.62 -1.20 10.42
CA LEU A 105 -1.60 -0.55 11.73
C LEU A 105 -2.13 0.90 11.69
N VAL A 106 -1.77 1.67 10.67
CA VAL A 106 -2.27 3.05 10.50
C VAL A 106 -3.77 3.03 10.26
N GLN A 107 -4.27 2.16 9.40
CA GLN A 107 -5.71 1.99 9.16
C GLN A 107 -6.45 1.56 10.43
N PHE A 108 -5.86 0.66 11.22
CA PHE A 108 -6.39 0.25 12.51
C PHE A 108 -6.50 1.43 13.49
N ARG A 109 -5.44 2.25 13.60
CA ARG A 109 -5.44 3.48 14.42
C ARG A 109 -6.47 4.51 13.95
N LEU A 110 -6.72 4.56 12.65
CA LEU A 110 -7.76 5.40 12.05
C LEU A 110 -9.17 4.79 12.14
N ARG A 111 -9.35 3.67 12.86
CA ARG A 111 -10.61 2.91 13.01
C ARG A 111 -11.20 2.39 11.70
N ARG A 112 -10.37 2.25 10.66
CA ARG A 112 -10.74 1.68 9.36
C ARG A 112 -10.45 0.18 9.36
N TYR A 113 -11.19 -0.55 10.18
CA TYR A 113 -10.95 -1.97 10.45
C TYR A 113 -11.02 -2.88 9.22
N PRO A 114 -11.97 -2.74 8.28
CA PRO A 114 -12.03 -3.59 7.09
C PRO A 114 -10.78 -3.46 6.21
N GLN A 115 -10.31 -2.22 6.01
CA GLN A 115 -9.09 -1.93 5.24
C GLN A 115 -7.84 -2.41 5.96
N ALA A 116 -7.78 -2.24 7.29
CA ALA A 116 -6.69 -2.72 8.11
C ALA A 116 -6.52 -4.24 7.99
N ILE A 117 -7.63 -5.00 8.06
CA ILE A 117 -7.63 -6.46 7.91
C ILE A 117 -7.11 -6.84 6.53
N SER A 118 -7.60 -6.20 5.46
CA SER A 118 -7.15 -6.50 4.10
C SER A 118 -5.65 -6.23 3.92
N ALA A 119 -5.13 -5.13 4.46
CA ALA A 119 -3.71 -4.78 4.37
C ALA A 119 -2.83 -5.77 5.16
N LEU A 120 -3.25 -6.15 6.37
CA LEU A 120 -2.55 -7.14 7.19
C LEU A 120 -2.55 -8.53 6.53
N GLN A 121 -3.65 -8.93 5.90
CA GLN A 121 -3.72 -10.19 5.14
C GLN A 121 -2.72 -10.21 3.98
N VAL A 122 -2.53 -9.09 3.28
CA VAL A 122 -1.52 -8.98 2.22
C VAL A 122 -0.11 -9.06 2.80
N ALA A 123 0.15 -8.38 3.93
CA ALA A 123 1.44 -8.44 4.61
C ALA A 123 1.80 -9.87 5.07
N VAL A 124 0.83 -10.59 5.62
CA VAL A 124 1.01 -12.00 6.04
C VAL A 124 1.18 -12.91 4.83
N ALA A 125 0.43 -12.71 3.74
CA ALA A 125 0.60 -13.51 2.52
C ALA A 125 1.95 -13.29 1.82
N ALA A 126 2.59 -12.14 2.05
CA ALA A 126 3.91 -11.79 1.52
C ALA A 126 5.08 -12.42 2.30
N GLN A 127 4.82 -13.02 3.46
CA GLN A 127 5.83 -13.63 4.30
C GLN A 127 5.38 -14.96 4.92
N PRO A 128 6.14 -16.05 4.69
CA PRO A 128 6.13 -17.21 5.59
C PRO A 128 6.75 -16.90 6.98
N GLU A 129 7.53 -15.83 7.13
CA GLU A 129 8.43 -15.60 8.29
C GLU A 129 8.23 -14.31 9.13
N VAL A 130 7.16 -13.50 8.96
CA VAL A 130 6.94 -12.37 9.93
C VAL A 130 6.74 -12.95 11.34
N SER A 131 6.22 -14.18 11.39
CA SER A 131 6.05 -14.98 12.60
C SER A 131 7.36 -15.32 13.34
N ALA A 132 8.52 -15.20 12.70
CA ALA A 132 9.83 -15.51 13.30
C ALA A 132 10.55 -14.28 13.85
N ALA A 133 10.34 -13.08 13.28
CA ALA A 133 11.04 -11.87 13.72
C ALA A 133 10.37 -11.12 14.88
N ALA A 134 9.09 -11.42 15.20
CA ALA A 134 8.40 -10.87 16.38
C ALA A 134 8.70 -11.65 17.68
N ARG A 135 9.54 -12.69 17.64
CA ARG A 135 9.87 -13.55 18.80
C ARG A 135 11.31 -13.46 19.31
N ARG A 136 12.05 -12.40 18.95
CA ARG A 136 13.34 -12.08 19.59
C ARG A 136 13.25 -10.74 20.29
N ALA A 137 12.55 -10.75 21.42
CA ALA A 137 12.78 -9.86 22.55
C ALA A 137 12.99 -10.75 23.77
#